data_AF-A0A3A9JWN9-F1
#
_entry.id   AF-A0A3A9JWN9-F1
#
_cell.length_a   1.000
_cell.length_b   1.000
_cell.length_c   1.000
_cell.angle_alpha   90.00
_cell.angle_beta   90.00
_cell.angle_gamma   90.00
#
_symmetry.space_group_name_H-M   'P 1'
#
loop_
_entity.id
_entity.type
_entity.pdbx_description
1 polymer ?
#
loop_
_entity_poly.entity_id
_entity_poly.type
_entity_poly.pdbx_seq_one_letter_code
_entity_poly.pdbx_strand_id
1 'polypeptide(L)'
;MARYNWEKLKQKFLLGDYKSLREFAEREGLKYNGNFIKKTKGWGKEKDIMEAQKRCKIVERVTERQIKQEVDWNTTHLKLWGEFLNILRKALKDGSIEYKDGRINAYTFEKFANVMEKVQKGQRLALGLDEKQEQNDDSIDALIEAIQRSREEL
;
A
#
# COMPACT_ATOMS: atom_id res chain seq x y z
N MET A 1 -1.54 -11.43 -55.00
CA MET A 1 -0.59 -11.10 -53.92
C MET A 1 -1.34 -11.07 -52.61
N ALA A 2 -0.95 -11.88 -51.63
CA ALA A 2 -1.55 -11.82 -50.30
C ALA A 2 -1.30 -10.42 -49.72
N ARG A 3 -2.37 -9.63 -49.67
CA ARG A 3 -2.37 -8.25 -49.20
C ARG A 3 -2.21 -8.34 -47.68
N TYR A 4 -0.98 -8.20 -47.16
CA TYR A 4 -0.73 -8.26 -45.71
C TYR A 4 -1.77 -7.42 -44.96
N ASN A 5 -2.32 -7.97 -43.87
CA ASN A 5 -3.17 -7.19 -42.98
C ASN A 5 -2.27 -6.29 -42.11
N TRP A 6 -2.00 -5.10 -42.63
CA TRP A 6 -1.12 -4.12 -42.00
C TRP A 6 -1.63 -3.64 -40.65
N GLU A 7 -2.95 -3.61 -40.41
CA GLU A 7 -3.52 -3.23 -39.12
C GLU A 7 -3.22 -4.29 -38.05
N LYS A 8 -3.39 -5.57 -38.38
CA LYS A 8 -3.05 -6.67 -37.47
C LYS A 8 -1.55 -6.70 -37.14
N LEU A 9 -0.70 -6.46 -38.15
CA LEU A 9 0.74 -6.35 -37.94
C LEU A 9 1.09 -5.13 -37.07
N LYS A 10 0.40 -4.01 -37.24
CA LYS A 10 0.57 -2.81 -36.41
C LYS A 10 0.25 -3.10 -34.95
N GLN A 11 -0.91 -3.71 -34.67
CA GLN A 11 -1.28 -4.10 -33.31
C GLN A 11 -0.25 -5.04 -32.69
N LYS A 12 0.22 -6.04 -33.45
CA LYS A 12 1.24 -6.98 -32.97
C LYS A 12 2.54 -6.26 -32.64
N PHE A 13 3.00 -5.33 -33.48
CA PHE A 13 4.20 -4.54 -33.22
C PHE A 13 4.07 -3.63 -31.98
N LEU A 14 2.95 -2.94 -31.84
CA LEU A 14 2.69 -2.03 -30.72
C LEU A 14 2.65 -2.80 -29.39
N LEU A 15 1.93 -3.93 -29.36
CA LEU A 15 1.71 -4.71 -28.13
C LEU A 15 2.86 -5.66 -27.77
N GLY A 16 3.66 -6.09 -28.76
CA GLY A 16 4.72 -7.07 -28.56
C GLY A 16 6.05 -6.47 -28.12
N ASP A 17 6.93 -7.33 -27.63
CA ASP A 17 8.28 -6.95 -27.19
C ASP A 17 9.27 -6.99 -28.36
N TYR A 18 9.34 -5.87 -29.08
CA TYR A 18 10.22 -5.63 -30.23
C TYR A 18 10.90 -4.28 -30.05
N LYS A 19 12.23 -4.24 -30.16
CA LYS A 19 13.07 -3.05 -30.02
C LYS A 19 13.05 -2.16 -31.26
N SER A 20 12.75 -2.73 -32.43
CA SER A 20 12.71 -1.98 -33.70
C SER A 20 11.79 -2.61 -34.73
N LEU A 21 11.41 -1.82 -35.74
CA LEU A 21 10.68 -2.31 -36.91
C LEU A 21 11.46 -3.34 -37.72
N ARG A 22 12.80 -3.30 -37.66
CA ARG A 22 13.68 -4.28 -38.31
C ARG A 22 13.61 -5.64 -37.62
N GLU A 23 13.74 -5.65 -36.30
CA GLU A 23 13.57 -6.87 -35.49
C GLU A 23 12.16 -7.45 -35.64
N PHE A 24 11.14 -6.59 -35.67
CA PHE A 24 9.77 -7.01 -35.95
C PHE A 24 9.65 -7.67 -37.32
N ALA A 25 10.23 -7.06 -38.37
CA ALA A 25 10.20 -7.64 -39.70
C ALA A 25 10.90 -9.02 -39.76
N GLU A 26 12.06 -9.16 -39.11
CA GLU A 26 12.81 -10.41 -39.04
C GLU A 26 12.02 -11.50 -38.31
N ARG A 27 11.43 -11.20 -37.14
CA ARG A 27 10.63 -12.17 -36.37
C ARG A 27 9.31 -12.56 -37.05
N GLU A 28 8.71 -11.66 -37.81
CA GLU A 28 7.46 -11.91 -38.55
C GLU A 28 7.69 -12.47 -39.97
N GLY A 29 8.94 -12.72 -40.37
CA GLY A 29 9.26 -13.22 -41.71
C GLY A 29 8.96 -12.23 -42.85
N LEU A 30 8.94 -10.93 -42.55
CA LEU A 30 8.65 -9.86 -43.49
C LEU A 30 9.94 -9.30 -44.12
N LYS A 31 9.89 -8.99 -45.41
CA LYS A 31 11.02 -8.34 -46.10
C LYS A 31 11.11 -6.85 -45.71
N TYR A 32 12.19 -6.47 -45.05
CA TYR A 32 12.50 -5.07 -44.72
C TYR A 32 12.93 -4.30 -45.99
N ASN A 33 11.97 -3.76 -46.73
CA ASN A 33 12.18 -3.03 -47.98
C ASN A 33 11.49 -1.65 -47.97
N GLY A 34 11.64 -0.89 -49.06
CA GLY A 34 11.04 0.45 -49.16
C GLY A 34 9.52 0.48 -49.01
N ASN A 35 8.80 -0.58 -49.43
CA ASN A 35 7.35 -0.67 -49.25
C ASN A 35 6.98 -0.91 -47.78
N PHE A 36 7.71 -1.78 -47.07
CA PHE A 36 7.56 -1.99 -45.63
C PHE A 36 7.78 -0.68 -44.88
N ILE A 37 8.89 0.03 -45.14
CA ILE A 37 9.21 1.32 -44.50
C ILE A 37 8.08 2.35 -44.72
N LYS A 38 7.52 2.44 -45.93
CA LYS A 38 6.38 3.33 -46.21
C LYS A 38 5.13 2.95 -45.41
N LYS A 39 4.85 1.65 -45.24
CA LYS A 39 3.65 1.15 -44.54
C LYS A 39 3.77 1.22 -43.03
N THR A 40 4.98 1.12 -42.47
CA THR A 40 5.24 1.15 -41.03
C THR A 40 5.70 2.52 -40.53
N LYS A 41 5.63 3.56 -41.36
CA LYS A 41 6.02 4.92 -40.99
C LYS A 41 5.22 5.39 -39.78
N GLY A 42 5.91 5.87 -38.75
CA GLY A 42 5.29 6.38 -37.52
C GLY A 42 4.95 5.33 -36.47
N TRP A 43 5.04 4.02 -36.79
CA TRP A 43 4.71 2.96 -35.82
C TRP A 43 5.61 3.00 -34.58
N GLY A 44 6.91 3.31 -34.74
CA GLY A 44 7.84 3.45 -33.61
C GLY A 44 7.41 4.57 -32.66
N LYS A 45 7.15 5.78 -33.19
CA LYS A 45 6.66 6.92 -32.39
C LYS A 45 5.33 6.61 -31.69
N GLU A 46 4.42 5.92 -32.37
CA GLU A 46 3.15 5.50 -31.77
C GLU A 46 3.34 4.48 -30.64
N LYS A 47 4.31 3.56 -30.78
CA LYS A 47 4.71 2.65 -29.72
C LYS A 47 5.26 3.40 -28.51
N ASP A 48 6.16 4.35 -28.74
CA ASP A 48 6.76 5.16 -27.67
C ASP A 48 5.69 5.94 -26.88
N ILE A 49 4.73 6.56 -27.59
CA ILE A 49 3.59 7.27 -26.98
C ILE A 49 2.72 6.29 -26.18
N MET A 50 2.37 5.14 -26.76
CA MET A 50 1.55 4.14 -26.08
C MET A 50 2.22 3.61 -24.82
N GLU A 51 3.53 3.34 -24.87
CA GLU A 51 4.29 2.90 -23.71
C GLU A 51 4.39 3.98 -22.62
N ALA A 52 4.57 5.24 -23.00
CA ALA A 52 4.56 6.35 -22.05
C ALA A 52 3.19 6.48 -21.36
N GLN A 53 2.09 6.41 -22.12
CA GLN A 53 0.73 6.40 -21.58
C GLN A 53 0.47 5.19 -20.67
N LYS A 54 0.97 4.00 -21.04
CA LYS A 54 0.87 2.79 -20.22
C LYS A 54 1.62 2.97 -18.90
N ARG A 55 2.85 3.51 -18.92
CA ARG A 55 3.63 3.82 -17.72
C ARG A 55 2.88 4.79 -16.80
N CYS A 56 2.33 5.88 -17.35
CA CYS A 56 1.51 6.84 -16.61
C CYS A 56 0.31 6.15 -15.91
N LYS A 57 -0.47 5.37 -16.66
CA LYS A 57 -1.63 4.63 -16.13
C LYS A 57 -1.26 3.58 -15.08
N ILE A 58 -0.08 2.96 -15.19
CA ILE A 58 0.41 2.02 -14.19
C ILE A 58 0.69 2.76 -12.88
N VAL A 59 1.41 3.89 -12.96
CA VAL A 59 1.70 4.72 -11.77
C VAL A 59 0.41 5.18 -11.11
N GLU A 60 -0.52 5.78 -11.86
CA GLU A 60 -1.82 6.22 -11.35
C GLU A 60 -2.57 5.10 -10.61
N ARG A 61 -2.72 3.93 -11.24
CA ARG A 61 -3.45 2.80 -10.64
C ARG A 61 -2.75 2.21 -9.41
N VAL A 62 -1.42 2.19 -9.40
CA VAL A 62 -0.65 1.72 -8.25
C VAL A 62 -0.83 2.71 -7.09
N THR A 63 -0.72 4.01 -7.35
CA THR A 63 -0.96 5.06 -6.36
C THR A 63 -2.38 5.01 -5.80
N GLU A 64 -3.41 4.89 -6.64
CA GLU A 64 -4.80 4.74 -6.17
C GLU A 64 -4.99 3.50 -5.28
N ARG A 65 -4.36 2.38 -5.64
CA ARG A 65 -4.43 1.16 -4.83
C ARG A 65 -3.73 1.33 -3.48
N GLN A 66 -2.58 1.99 -3.45
CA GLN A 66 -1.84 2.30 -2.22
C GLN A 66 -2.66 3.23 -1.32
N ILE A 67 -3.21 4.31 -1.86
CA ILE A 67 -4.10 5.23 -1.13
C ILE A 67 -5.27 4.46 -0.51
N LYS A 68 -5.94 3.60 -1.29
CA LYS A 68 -7.07 2.81 -0.77
C LYS A 68 -6.64 1.89 0.38
N GLN A 69 -5.49 1.24 0.26
CA GLN A 69 -4.95 0.37 1.30
C GLN A 69 -4.61 1.14 2.57
N GLU A 70 -3.95 2.29 2.44
CA GLU A 70 -3.62 3.17 3.56
C GLU A 70 -4.87 3.70 4.26
N VAL A 71 -5.89 4.11 3.49
CA VAL A 71 -7.19 4.53 4.05
C VAL A 71 -7.86 3.40 4.85
N ASP A 72 -7.82 2.16 4.35
CA ASP A 72 -8.40 0.99 5.03
C ASP A 72 -7.67 0.66 6.34
N TRP A 73 -6.34 0.70 6.32
CA TRP A 73 -5.51 0.56 7.53
C TRP A 73 -5.80 1.65 8.54
N ASN A 74 -5.84 2.91 8.10
CA ASN A 74 -6.14 4.05 8.97
C ASN A 74 -7.53 3.92 9.61
N THR A 75 -8.53 3.51 8.82
CA THR A 75 -9.89 3.28 9.31
C THR A 75 -9.93 2.15 10.34
N THR A 76 -9.20 1.07 10.09
CA THR A 76 -9.07 -0.05 11.04
C THR A 76 -8.41 0.39 12.35
N HIS A 77 -7.33 1.18 12.29
CA HIS A 77 -6.68 1.76 13.47
C HIS A 77 -7.66 2.61 14.28
N LEU A 78 -8.44 3.49 13.63
CA LEU A 78 -9.47 4.31 14.31
C LEU A 78 -10.53 3.46 14.99
N LYS A 79 -10.97 2.37 14.37
CA LYS A 79 -11.96 1.45 14.95
C LYS A 79 -11.42 0.75 16.19
N LEU A 80 -10.22 0.17 16.10
CA LEU A 80 -9.55 -0.49 17.22
C LEU A 80 -9.33 0.47 18.39
N TRP A 81 -9.01 1.73 18.09
CA TRP A 81 -8.92 2.78 19.12
C TRP A 81 -10.24 3.01 19.85
N GLY A 82 -11.34 3.17 19.12
CA GLY A 82 -12.66 3.31 19.73
C GLY A 82 -13.07 2.10 20.60
N GLU A 83 -12.71 0.90 20.17
CA GLU A 83 -12.93 -0.34 20.95
C GLU A 83 -12.09 -0.35 22.23
N PHE A 84 -10.80 0.02 22.15
CA PHE A 84 -9.91 0.12 23.31
C PHE A 84 -10.42 1.16 24.33
N LEU A 85 -10.80 2.36 23.89
CA LEU A 85 -11.37 3.38 24.77
C LEU A 85 -12.64 2.89 25.48
N ASN A 86 -13.46 2.09 24.81
CA ASN A 86 -14.63 1.49 25.43
C ASN A 86 -14.27 0.48 26.53
N ILE A 87 -13.22 -0.32 26.33
CA ILE A 87 -12.70 -1.24 27.35
C ILE A 87 -12.16 -0.45 28.54
N LEU A 88 -11.34 0.58 28.31
CA LEU A 88 -10.84 1.46 29.37
C LEU A 88 -11.98 2.07 30.18
N ARG A 89 -13.00 2.61 29.50
CA ARG A 89 -14.17 3.21 30.15
C ARG A 89 -14.92 2.21 31.02
N LYS A 90 -15.03 0.94 30.62
CA LYS A 90 -15.64 -0.11 31.45
C LYS A 90 -14.77 -0.40 32.67
N ALA A 91 -13.46 -0.60 32.49
CA ALA A 91 -12.53 -0.86 33.58
C ALA A 91 -12.52 0.26 34.64
N LEU A 92 -12.65 1.52 34.19
CA LEU A 92 -12.82 2.70 35.03
C LEU A 92 -14.15 2.73 35.79
N LYS A 93 -15.25 2.29 35.17
CA LYS A 93 -16.59 2.30 35.78
C LYS A 93 -16.81 1.19 36.79
N ASP A 94 -16.22 0.02 36.56
CA ASP A 94 -16.48 -1.17 37.36
C ASP A 94 -15.60 -1.24 38.62
N GLY A 95 -14.86 -0.17 38.95
CA GLY A 95 -13.95 -0.11 40.10
C GLY A 95 -12.74 -1.05 39.99
N SER A 96 -12.55 -1.71 38.84
CA SER A 96 -11.47 -2.68 38.60
C SER A 96 -10.06 -2.08 38.68
N ILE A 97 -9.94 -0.75 38.65
CA ILE A 97 -8.69 -0.03 38.84
C ILE A 97 -8.61 0.68 40.20
N GLU A 98 -9.62 0.50 41.06
CA GLU A 98 -9.67 1.06 42.40
C GLU A 98 -9.17 0.03 43.42
N TYR A 99 -8.52 0.51 44.47
CA TYR A 99 -8.28 -0.28 45.68
C TYR A 99 -9.60 -0.53 46.40
N LYS A 100 -9.61 -1.48 47.35
CA LYS A 100 -10.80 -1.80 48.16
C LYS A 100 -11.37 -0.60 48.95
N ASP A 101 -10.60 0.47 49.11
CA ASP A 101 -10.99 1.73 49.77
C ASP A 101 -11.52 2.80 48.79
N GLY A 102 -11.68 2.47 47.51
CA GLY A 102 -12.18 3.37 46.46
C GLY A 102 -11.12 4.32 45.88
N ARG A 103 -9.85 4.24 46.30
CA ARG A 103 -8.77 5.04 45.71
C ARG A 103 -8.32 4.43 44.38
N ILE A 104 -8.08 5.24 43.37
CA ILE A 104 -7.55 4.76 42.08
C ILE A 104 -6.11 4.27 42.26
N ASN A 105 -5.81 3.09 41.70
CA ASN A 105 -4.47 2.55 41.61
C ASN A 105 -3.65 3.35 40.59
N ALA A 106 -2.81 4.28 41.08
CA ALA A 106 -1.96 5.15 40.27
C ALA A 106 -1.06 4.40 39.27
N TYR A 107 -0.50 3.25 39.65
CA TYR A 107 0.33 2.43 38.77
C TYR A 107 -0.46 1.85 37.59
N THR A 108 -1.68 1.39 37.88
CA THR A 108 -2.60 0.88 36.85
C THR A 108 -3.05 2.00 35.91
N PHE A 109 -3.34 3.18 36.47
CA PHE A 109 -3.70 4.38 35.70
C PHE A 109 -2.54 4.86 34.80
N GLU A 110 -1.31 4.86 35.28
CA GLU A 110 -0.12 5.23 34.51
C GLU A 110 0.10 4.28 33.32
N LYS A 111 -0.07 2.96 33.52
CA LYS A 111 -0.03 2.00 32.39
C LYS A 111 -1.07 2.32 31.33
N PHE A 112 -2.29 2.67 31.74
CA PHE A 112 -3.34 3.06 30.81
C PHE A 112 -3.02 4.36 30.07
N ALA A 113 -2.47 5.37 30.77
CA ALA A 113 -2.03 6.61 30.15
C ALA A 113 -0.90 6.37 29.13
N ASN A 114 0.08 5.52 29.44
CA ASN A 114 1.17 5.17 28.54
C ASN A 114 0.68 4.44 27.28
N VAL A 115 -0.28 3.50 27.43
CA VAL A 115 -0.89 2.83 26.27
C VAL A 115 -1.69 3.83 25.44
N MET A 116 -2.46 4.73 26.07
CA MET A 116 -3.20 5.79 25.39
C MET A 116 -2.26 6.69 24.57
N GLU A 117 -1.12 7.09 25.14
CA GLU A 117 -0.13 7.92 24.46
C GLU A 117 0.46 7.23 23.23
N LYS A 118 0.90 5.96 23.37
CA LYS A 118 1.46 5.19 22.25
C LYS A 118 0.45 5.00 21.13
N VAL A 119 -0.80 4.72 21.46
CA VAL A 119 -1.85 4.51 20.45
C VAL A 119 -2.24 5.83 19.80
N GLN A 120 -2.32 6.94 20.56
CA GLN A 120 -2.55 8.28 19.99
C GLN A 120 -1.43 8.69 19.03
N LYS A 121 -0.16 8.39 19.35
CA LYS A 121 0.98 8.57 18.45
C LYS A 121 0.80 7.73 17.18
N GLY A 122 0.44 6.46 17.31
CA GLY A 122 0.12 5.59 16.18
C GLY A 122 -1.01 6.13 15.29
N GLN A 123 -2.07 6.68 15.88
CA GLN A 123 -3.19 7.29 15.16
C GLN A 123 -2.77 8.55 14.39
N ARG A 124 -1.95 9.42 15.00
CA ARG A 124 -1.44 10.62 14.34
C ARG A 124 -0.53 10.27 13.16
N LEU A 125 0.32 9.26 13.32
CA LEU A 125 1.14 8.72 12.22
C LEU A 125 0.26 8.15 11.09
N ALA A 126 -0.76 7.35 11.43
CA ALA A 126 -1.69 6.78 10.46
C ALA A 126 -2.40 7.88 9.64
N LEU A 127 -2.87 8.94 10.30
CA LEU A 127 -3.52 10.08 9.65
C LEU A 127 -2.56 11.02 8.91
N GLY A 128 -1.24 10.74 8.91
CA GLY A 128 -0.22 11.60 8.30
C GLY A 128 -0.09 12.95 9.01
N LEU A 129 -0.49 13.05 10.27
CA LEU A 129 -0.41 14.27 11.08
C LEU A 129 0.97 14.44 11.74
N ASP A 130 1.74 13.36 11.86
CA ASP A 130 3.11 13.34 12.36
C ASP A 130 4.01 12.57 11.37
N GLU A 131 5.28 12.96 11.28
CA GLU A 131 6.31 12.19 10.56
C GLU A 131 6.85 11.06 11.45
N LYS A 132 7.22 9.91 10.86
CA LYS A 132 7.90 8.84 11.60
C LYS A 132 9.26 9.34 12.09
N GLN A 133 9.38 9.62 13.38
CA GLN A 133 10.69 9.73 14.03
C GLN A 133 11.19 8.32 14.34
N GLU A 134 12.43 7.99 13.95
CA GLU A 134 13.12 6.78 14.38
C GLU A 134 13.29 6.82 15.91
N GLN A 135 12.40 6.14 16.64
CA GLN A 135 12.59 5.84 18.06
C GLN A 135 12.58 4.32 18.23
N ASN A 136 13.65 3.80 18.85
CA ASN A 136 13.85 2.38 19.17
C ASN A 136 12.62 1.76 19.83
N ASP A 137 12.18 0.63 19.28
CA ASP A 137 10.88 -0.01 19.49
C ASP A 137 10.85 -0.98 20.70
N ASP A 138 11.65 -0.71 21.74
CA ASP A 138 11.72 -1.53 22.97
C ASP A 138 10.35 -1.63 23.70
N SER A 139 9.39 -0.81 23.29
CA SER A 139 8.09 -0.64 23.92
C SER A 139 7.02 -1.62 23.43
N ILE A 140 7.11 -2.10 22.17
CA ILE A 140 6.17 -3.06 21.58
C ILE A 140 6.55 -4.48 21.98
N ASP A 141 7.85 -4.80 21.98
CA ASP A 141 8.35 -6.09 22.45
C ASP A 141 7.98 -6.34 23.92
N ALA A 142 8.08 -5.30 24.77
CA ALA A 142 7.63 -5.37 26.16
C ALA A 142 6.11 -5.60 26.31
N LEU A 143 5.29 -5.10 25.37
CA LEU A 143 3.85 -5.34 25.35
C LEU A 143 3.51 -6.76 24.87
N ILE A 144 4.22 -7.27 23.86
CA ILE A 144 4.07 -8.65 23.36
C ILE A 144 4.44 -9.65 24.46
N GLU A 145 5.57 -9.44 25.15
CA GLU A 145 5.98 -10.27 26.29
C GLU A 145 4.95 -10.25 27.42
N ALA A 146 4.38 -9.08 27.75
CA ALA A 146 3.37 -8.96 28.80
C ALA A 146 2.06 -9.69 28.45
N ILE A 147 1.65 -9.65 27.18
CA ILE A 147 0.46 -10.37 26.69
C ILE A 147 0.72 -11.88 26.70
N GLN A 148 1.89 -12.33 26.28
CA GLN A 148 2.26 -13.75 26.27
C GLN A 148 2.30 -14.33 27.68
N ARG A 149 2.93 -13.64 28.65
CA ARG A 149 2.92 -14.09 30.06
C ARG A 149 1.52 -14.20 30.65
N SER A 150 0.63 -13.27 30.32
CA SER A 150 -0.76 -13.31 30.82
C SER A 150 -1.58 -14.50 30.29
N ARG A 151 -1.10 -15.13 29.20
CA ARG A 151 -1.76 -16.27 28.55
C ARG A 151 -1.24 -17.62 29.04
N GLU A 152 -0.06 -17.64 29.68
CA GLU A 152 0.57 -18.85 30.23
C GLU A 152 0.20 -19.07 31.72
N GLU A 153 -0.35 -18.05 32.39
CA GLU A 153 -0.80 -18.11 33.79
C GLU A 153 -2.30 -18.51 33.96
N LEU A 154 -2.96 -18.96 32.88
CA LEU A 154 -4.32 -19.55 32.87
C LEU A 154 -4.27 -21.04 32.54
#